data_AF-F8P8N2-F1
#
_entry.id   AF-F8P8N2-F1
#
_cell.length_a   1.000
_cell.length_b   1.000
_cell.length_c   1.000
_cell.angle_alpha   90.00
_cell.angle_beta   90.00
_cell.angle_gamma   90.00
#
_symmetry.space_group_name_H-M   'P 1'
#
loop_
_entity.id
_entity.type
_entity.pdbx_description
1 polymer ?
#
loop_
_entity_poly.entity_id
_entity_poly.type
_entity_poly.pdbx_seq_one_letter_code
_entity_poly.pdbx_strand_id
1 'polypeptide(L)' 'IPRPIPVYNADGTLNRDGSIKEFVELLVEINNHAERLQLAVTNLGTDRMFLGHKWLKKHNPTIDWNSSKL' A
#
# COMPACT_ATOMS: atom_id res chain seq x y z
N ILE A 1 8.41 -14.65 -7.70
CA ILE A 1 8.87 -14.57 -6.30
C ILE A 1 9.13 -16.00 -5.83
N PRO A 2 10.33 -16.37 -5.37
CA PRO A 2 10.63 -17.76 -5.00
C PRO A 2 9.96 -18.19 -3.68
N ARG A 3 9.49 -17.25 -2.85
CA ARG A 3 8.71 -17.52 -1.63
C ARG A 3 7.41 -16.69 -1.62
N PRO A 4 6.23 -17.32 -1.46
CA PRO A 4 4.97 -16.58 -1.31
C PRO A 4 5.02 -15.67 -0.09
N ILE A 5 4.49 -14.45 -0.22
CA ILE A 5 4.34 -13.51 0.89
C ILE A 5 2.87 -13.56 1.34
N PRO A 6 2.54 -14.15 2.49
CA PRO A 6 1.16 -14.21 2.96
C PRO A 6 0.65 -12.81 3.29
N VAL A 7 -0.60 -12.53 2.95
CA VAL A 7 -1.28 -11.26 3.28
C VAL A 7 -2.35 -11.54 4.32
N TYR A 8 -2.33 -10.73 5.37
CA TYR A 8 -3.33 -10.76 6.43
C TYR A 8 -4.03 -9.39 6.47
N ASN A 9 -5.34 -9.42 6.68
CA ASN A 9 -6.14 -8.22 6.91
C ASN A 9 -5.91 -7.70 8.34
N ALA A 10 -6.41 -6.50 8.64
CA ALA A 10 -6.24 -5.88 9.96
C ALA A 10 -6.91 -6.68 11.10
N ASP A 11 -7.93 -7.48 10.79
CA ASP A 11 -8.60 -8.38 11.75
C ASP A 11 -7.85 -9.71 11.95
N GLY A 12 -6.70 -9.89 11.30
CA GLY A 12 -5.87 -11.09 11.39
C GLY A 12 -6.29 -12.24 10.48
N THR A 13 -7.37 -12.10 9.69
CA THR A 13 -7.77 -13.10 8.71
C THR A 13 -6.84 -13.11 7.50
N LEU A 14 -6.69 -14.26 6.85
CA LEU A 14 -5.99 -14.33 5.56
C LEU A 14 -6.75 -13.53 4.51
N ASN A 15 -6.01 -12.77 3.70
CA ASN A 15 -6.59 -12.10 2.55
C ASN A 15 -7.22 -13.13 1.60
N ARG A 16 -8.37 -12.81 1.01
CA ARG A 16 -9.11 -13.76 0.16
C ARG A 16 -8.35 -14.21 -1.08
N ASP A 17 -7.44 -13.37 -1.58
CA ASP A 17 -6.58 -13.71 -2.73
C ASP A 17 -5.32 -14.48 -2.30
N GLY A 18 -5.15 -14.69 -0.99
CA GLY A 18 -4.03 -15.39 -0.39
C GLY A 18 -2.75 -14.58 -0.45
N SER A 19 -1.65 -15.25 -0.78
CA SER A 19 -0.32 -14.65 -0.85
C SER A 19 -0.14 -13.77 -2.09
N ILE A 20 0.75 -12.78 -2.00
CA ILE A 20 1.17 -11.95 -3.13
C ILE A 20 1.82 -12.84 -4.20
N LYS A 21 1.33 -12.71 -5.44
CA LYS A 21 1.87 -13.39 -6.62
C LYS A 21 2.44 -12.42 -7.65
N GLU A 22 1.96 -11.19 -7.64
CA GLU A 22 2.20 -10.19 -8.68
C GLU A 22 2.60 -8.84 -8.06
N PHE A 23 3.37 -8.09 -8.84
CA PHE A 23 3.73 -6.72 -8.55
C PHE A 23 3.48 -5.87 -9.79
N VAL A 24 3.12 -4.62 -9.57
CA VAL A 24 2.97 -3.62 -10.63
C VAL A 24 3.85 -2.42 -10.31
N GLU A 25 4.42 -1.79 -11.33
CA GLU A 25 5.05 -0.47 -11.19
C GLU A 25 4.04 0.60 -11.59
N LEU A 26 3.79 1.56 -10.69
CA LEU A 26 2.94 2.71 -10.96
C LEU A 26 3.71 4.00 -10.76
N LEU A 27 3.45 5.01 -11.60
CA LEU A 27 3.78 6.39 -11.27
C LEU A 27 2.69 6.91 -10.32
N VAL A 28 3.07 7.21 -9.09
CA VAL A 28 2.16 7.67 -8.04
C VAL A 28 2.43 9.15 -7.77
N GLU A 29 1.39 9.96 -7.86
CA GLU A 29 1.41 11.39 -7.55
C GLU A 29 0.62 11.65 -6.26
N ILE A 30 1.26 12.31 -5.29
CA ILE A 30 0.71 12.66 -3.99
C ILE A 30 1.09 14.11 -3.72
N ASN A 31 0.10 15.00 -3.70
CA ASN A 31 0.30 16.45 -3.64
C ASN A 31 1.29 16.92 -4.71
N ASN A 32 2.42 17.52 -4.33
CA ASN A 32 3.46 18.02 -5.24
C ASN A 32 4.62 17.03 -5.43
N HIS A 33 4.44 15.76 -5.08
CA HIS A 33 5.45 14.72 -5.18
C HIS A 33 4.99 13.60 -6.11
N ALA A 34 5.86 13.21 -7.06
CA ALA A 34 5.63 12.07 -7.93
C ALA A 34 6.81 11.08 -7.82
N GLU A 35 6.51 9.79 -7.68
CA GLU A 35 7.50 8.72 -7.56
C GLU A 35 7.01 7.46 -8.27
N ARG A 36 7.92 6.68 -8.87
CA ARG A 36 7.61 5.33 -9.35
C ARG A 36 7.70 4.34 -8.20
N LEU A 37 6.62 3.63 -7.93
CA LEU A 37 6.53 2.65 -6.85
C LEU A 37 6.23 1.27 -7.42
N GLN A 38 6.99 0.26 -6.96
CA GLN A 38 6.64 -1.13 -7.13
C GLN A 38 5.68 -1.55 -6.01
N LEU A 39 4.46 -1.93 -6.37
CA LEU A 39 3.37 -2.25 -5.46
C LEU A 39 2.97 -3.72 -5.59
N ALA A 40 2.71 -4.35 -4.45
CA ALA A 40 2.16 -5.71 -4.41
C ALA A 40 0.66 -5.70 -4.77
N VAL A 41 0.23 -6.65 -5.59
CA VAL A 41 -1.19 -6.79 -5.97
C VAL A 41 -1.87 -7.77 -5.00
N THR A 42 -2.98 -7.34 -4.41
CA THR A 42 -3.84 -8.15 -3.51
C THR A 42 -5.25 -7.55 -3.42
N ASN A 43 -6.18 -8.26 -2.79
CA ASN A 43 -7.53 -7.76 -2.59
C ASN A 43 -7.59 -6.73 -1.46
N LEU A 44 -7.94 -5.48 -1.76
CA LEU A 44 -8.08 -4.42 -0.75
C LEU A 44 -9.54 -4.10 -0.40
N GLY A 45 -10.49 -4.96 -0.80
CA GLY A 45 -11.92 -4.67 -0.64
C GLY A 45 -12.34 -3.47 -1.49
N THR A 46 -12.78 -2.39 -0.85
CA THR A 46 -13.23 -1.15 -1.51
C THR A 46 -12.10 -0.17 -1.78
N ASP A 47 -10.93 -0.36 -1.16
CA ASP A 47 -9.79 0.54 -1.31
C ASP A 47 -9.00 0.24 -2.58
N ARG A 48 -8.32 1.26 -3.11
CA ARG A 48 -7.55 1.15 -4.36
C ARG A 48 -6.06 0.92 -4.12
N MET A 49 -5.50 1.47 -3.06
CA MET A 49 -4.07 1.42 -2.76
C MET A 49 -3.82 1.74 -1.29
N PHE A 50 -2.88 1.04 -0.67
CA PHE A 50 -2.33 1.40 0.64
C PHE A 50 -0.85 1.76 0.51
N LEU A 51 -0.47 2.90 1.09
CA LEU A 51 0.93 3.26 1.28
C LEU A 51 1.40 2.73 2.63
N GLY A 52 2.32 1.76 2.57
CA GLY A 52 2.81 1.10 3.77
C GLY A 52 3.65 2.03 4.65
N HIS A 53 3.83 1.61 5.91
CA HIS A 53 4.59 2.34 6.93
C HIS A 53 6.01 2.77 6.48
N LYS A 54 6.70 1.94 5.68
CA LYS A 54 8.03 2.28 5.15
C LYS A 54 8.01 3.53 4.27
N TRP A 55 6.98 3.70 3.45
CA TRP A 55 6.82 4.88 2.61
C TRP A 55 6.55 6.11 3.48
N LEU A 56 5.61 6.01 4.42
CA LEU A 56 5.29 7.10 5.36
C LEU A 56 6.52 7.55 6.15
N LYS A 57 7.32 6.62 6.67
CA LYS A 57 8.53 6.95 7.44
C LYS A 57 9.62 7.61 6.59
N LYS A 58 9.77 7.19 5.31
CA LYS A 58 10.77 7.75 4.39
C LYS A 58 10.43 9.19 4.00
N HIS A 59 9.16 9.47 3.69
CA HIS A 59 8.73 10.77 3.18
C HIS A 59 8.26 11.73 4.28
N ASN A 60 7.94 11.21 5.46
CA ASN A 60 7.50 11.96 6.65
C ASN A 60 6.49 13.08 6.34
N PRO A 61 5.38 12.78 5.64
CA PRO A 61 4.40 13.79 5.28
C PRO A 61 3.73 14.39 6.52
N THR A 62 3.30 15.63 6.41
CA THR A 62 2.41 16.21 7.42
C THR A 62 1.02 15.64 7.19
N ILE A 63 0.41 15.04 8.22
CA ILE A 63 -0.94 14.48 8.12
C ILE A 63 -1.81 15.24 9.11
N ASP A 64 -2.80 15.97 8.61
CA ASP A 64 -3.86 16.54 9.43
C ASP A 64 -4.97 15.51 9.60
N TRP A 65 -4.91 14.82 10.74
CA TRP A 65 -5.88 13.79 11.12
C TRP A 65 -7.28 14.36 11.39
N ASN A 66 -7.40 15.63 11.81
CA ASN A 66 -8.70 16.23 12.12
C ASN A 66 -9.49 16.51 10.84
N SER A 67 -8.81 16.99 9.79
CA SER A 67 -9.45 17.29 8.50
C SER A 67 -9.26 16.21 7.44
N SER A 68 -8.55 15.12 7.77
CA SER A 68 -8.20 14.02 6.86
C SER A 68 -7.45 14.51 5.61
N LYS A 69 -6.44 15.35 5.81
CA LYS A 69 -5.62 15.93 4.74
C LYS A 69 -4.15 15.54 4.85
N LEU A 70 -3.52 15.43 3.69
CA LEU A 70 -2.09 15.22 3.45
C LEU A 70 -1.45 16.52 2.98
#